data_AF-A0A8T0JUY2-F1
#
_entry.id   AF-A0A8T0JUY2-F1
#
_cell.length_a   1.000
_cell.length_b   1.000
_cell.length_c   1.000
_cell.angle_alpha   90.00
_cell.angle_beta   90.00
_cell.angle_gamma   90.00
#
_symmetry.space_group_name_H-M   'P 1'
#
loop_
_entity.id
_entity.type
_entity.pdbx_description
1 polymer ?
#
loop_
_entity_poly.entity_id
_entity_poly.type
_entity_poly.pdbx_seq_one_letter_code
_entity_poly.pdbx_strand_id
1 'polypeptide(L)'
;MSGEEEENAAELKIGDEFLKAKCLMNCEVSLILEHKYEQLQQTSDDPMNQVSQVFEKSLQYVKRFSRYKNPDAVRQLCVLGNLCPETVEEAIAMVPSIKLE
;
A
#
# COMPACT_ATOMS: atom_id res chain seq x y z
N MET A 1 -15.52 -27.79 1.17
CA MET A 1 -15.40 -26.46 1.78
C MET A 1 -14.01 -26.42 2.37
N SER A 2 -13.03 -25.83 1.67
CA SER A 2 -11.71 -25.60 2.27
C SER A 2 -11.92 -24.74 3.52
N GLY A 3 -11.43 -25.22 4.66
CA GLY A 3 -11.47 -24.46 5.92
C GLY A 3 -10.39 -23.38 5.89
N GLU A 4 -10.50 -22.44 4.97
CA GLU A 4 -9.70 -21.22 5.02
C GLU A 4 -10.14 -20.44 6.26
N GLU A 5 -9.23 -20.26 7.21
CA GLU A 5 -9.47 -19.40 8.37
C GLU A 5 -9.82 -18.00 7.86
N GLU A 6 -10.83 -17.38 8.47
CA GLU A 6 -11.27 -16.04 8.09
C GLU A 6 -10.16 -15.02 8.37
N GLU A 7 -9.71 -14.33 7.32
CA GLU A 7 -8.70 -13.28 7.43
C GLU A 7 -9.26 -12.05 8.18
N ASN A 8 -8.51 -11.58 9.16
CA ASN A 8 -8.80 -10.39 9.95
C ASN A 8 -7.54 -9.54 10.17
N ALA A 9 -7.45 -8.42 9.45
CA ALA A 9 -6.32 -7.49 9.56
C ALA A 9 -6.21 -6.81 10.94
N ALA A 10 -7.33 -6.63 11.65
CA ALA A 10 -7.32 -6.04 13.00
C ALA A 10 -6.69 -7.00 14.03
N GLU A 11 -6.68 -8.30 13.74
CA GLU A 11 -6.05 -9.35 14.55
C GLU A 11 -4.72 -9.85 13.95
N LEU A 12 -4.22 -9.20 12.88
CA LEU A 12 -3.03 -9.61 12.12
C LEU A 12 -3.12 -11.01 11.50
N LYS A 13 -4.33 -11.53 11.28
CA LYS A 13 -4.61 -12.78 10.58
C LYS A 13 -4.82 -12.48 9.10
N ILE A 14 -3.77 -12.55 8.29
CA ILE A 14 -3.82 -12.12 6.87
C ILE A 14 -3.43 -13.22 5.88
N GLY A 15 -3.47 -14.49 6.30
CA GLY A 15 -3.04 -15.62 5.47
C GLY A 15 -1.54 -15.92 5.56
N ASP A 16 -1.20 -17.21 5.48
CA ASP A 16 0.17 -17.70 5.65
C ASP A 16 1.11 -17.23 4.53
N GLU A 17 0.58 -17.02 3.33
CA GLU A 17 1.32 -16.52 2.18
C GLU A 17 1.84 -15.09 2.38
N PHE A 18 1.21 -14.30 3.26
CA PHE A 18 1.59 -12.92 3.55
C PHE A 18 2.52 -12.78 4.76
N LEU A 19 2.77 -13.83 5.53
CA LEU A 19 3.66 -13.80 6.70
C LEU A 19 5.11 -13.42 6.37
N LYS A 20 5.57 -13.77 5.16
CA LYS A 20 6.91 -13.42 4.65
C LYS A 20 6.89 -12.21 3.71
N ALA A 21 5.72 -11.69 3.35
CA ALA A 21 5.59 -10.56 2.45
C ALA A 21 6.11 -9.27 3.11
N LYS A 22 6.60 -8.36 2.28
CA LYS A 22 6.91 -6.98 2.69
C LYS A 22 5.77 -6.09 2.19
N CYS A 23 5.09 -5.40 3.10
CA CYS A 23 4.11 -4.37 2.74
C CYS A 23 4.80 -3.18 2.07
N LEU A 24 4.11 -2.57 1.10
CA LEU A 24 4.53 -1.31 0.46
C LEU A 24 3.58 -0.19 0.86
N MET A 25 4.14 0.97 1.17
CA MET A 25 3.39 2.21 1.37
C MET A 25 2.89 2.76 0.04
N ASN A 26 1.85 3.60 0.07
CA ASN A 26 1.33 4.26 -1.13
C ASN A 26 2.44 5.06 -1.84
N CYS A 27 3.38 5.63 -1.10
CA CYS A 27 4.52 6.33 -1.68
C CYS A 27 5.52 5.43 -2.42
N GLU A 28 5.85 4.27 -1.85
CA GLU A 28 6.70 3.27 -2.52
C GLU A 28 6.02 2.79 -3.81
N VAL A 29 4.73 2.50 -3.75
CA VAL A 29 3.95 2.10 -4.94
C VAL A 29 3.90 3.21 -5.98
N SER A 30 3.75 4.48 -5.57
CA SER A 30 3.79 5.63 -6.48
C SER A 30 5.09 5.68 -7.27
N LEU A 31 6.23 5.56 -6.58
CA LEU A 31 7.55 5.59 -7.22
C LEU A 31 7.72 4.43 -8.21
N ILE A 32 7.28 3.23 -7.83
CA ILE A 32 7.37 2.04 -8.69
C ILE A 32 6.52 2.19 -9.95
N LEU A 33 5.27 2.63 -9.80
CA LEU A 33 4.34 2.76 -10.93
C LEU A 33 4.73 3.93 -11.85
N GLU A 34 5.22 5.04 -11.30
CA GLU A 34 5.74 6.17 -12.09
C GLU A 34 6.93 5.73 -12.92
N HIS A 35 7.92 5.07 -12.31
CA HIS A 35 9.07 4.56 -13.04
C HIS A 35 8.67 3.58 -14.15
N LYS A 36 7.70 2.70 -13.88
CA LYS A 36 7.19 1.78 -14.90
C LYS A 36 6.52 2.53 -16.06
N TYR A 37 5.77 3.59 -15.75
CA TYR A 37 5.09 4.40 -16.76
C TYR A 37 6.10 5.17 -17.63
N GLU A 38 7.17 5.72 -17.05
CA GLU A 38 8.27 6.35 -17.79
C GLU A 38 8.96 5.39 -18.77
N GLN A 39 9.21 4.13 -18.35
CA GLN A 39 9.76 3.11 -19.25
C GLN A 39 8.84 2.82 -20.44
N LEU A 40 7.52 2.81 -20.21
CA LEU A 40 6.54 2.60 -21.28
C LEU A 40 6.51 3.78 -22.26
N GLN A 41 6.64 5.02 -21.76
CA GLN A 41 6.74 6.22 -22.59
C GLN A 41 7.97 6.21 -23.52
N GLN A 42 9.07 5.58 -23.09
CA GLN A 42 10.26 5.45 -23.94
C GLN A 42 10.10 4.40 -25.05
N THR A 43 9.14 3.49 -24.91
CA THR A 43 8.95 2.36 -25.83
C THR A 43 7.72 2.53 -26.74
N SER A 44 6.80 3.44 -26.40
CA SER A 44 5.55 3.65 -27.12
C SER A 44 5.13 5.11 -27.14
N ASP A 45 4.66 5.57 -28.29
CA ASP A 45 4.04 6.89 -28.47
C ASP A 45 2.65 7.00 -27.80
N ASP A 46 2.01 5.87 -27.44
CA ASP A 46 0.73 5.83 -26.71
C ASP A 46 0.77 4.84 -25.54
N PRO A 47 1.43 5.21 -24.43
CA PRO A 47 1.60 4.36 -23.27
C PRO A 47 0.30 4.17 -22.48
N MET A 48 -0.67 5.08 -22.63
CA MET A 48 -1.93 4.99 -21.90
C MET A 48 -2.81 3.86 -22.44
N ASN A 49 -2.76 3.58 -23.75
CA ASN A 49 -3.45 2.44 -24.35
C ASN A 49 -2.78 1.08 -24.08
N GLN A 50 -1.54 1.07 -23.57
CA GLN A 50 -0.82 -0.18 -23.23
C GLN A 50 -0.95 -0.58 -21.76
N VAL A 51 -1.35 0.34 -20.89
CA VAL A 51 -1.55 0.04 -19.47
C VAL A 51 -2.96 -0.48 -19.21
N SER A 52 -3.08 -1.44 -18.30
CA SER A 52 -4.39 -1.91 -17.88
C SER A 52 -5.13 -0.82 -17.11
N GLN A 53 -6.46 -0.89 -17.09
CA GLN A 53 -7.28 -0.01 -16.26
C GLN A 53 -6.91 -0.10 -14.76
N VAL A 54 -6.45 -1.27 -14.31
CA VAL A 54 -5.96 -1.48 -12.94
C VAL A 54 -4.70 -0.65 -12.68
N PHE A 55 -3.75 -0.65 -13.63
CA PHE A 55 -2.53 0.15 -13.51
C PHE A 55 -2.87 1.65 -13.46
N GLU A 56 -3.71 2.14 -14.37
CA GLU A 56 -4.10 3.55 -14.44
C GLU A 56 -4.76 4.01 -13.13
N LYS A 57 -5.75 3.27 -12.65
CA LYS A 57 -6.46 3.60 -11.40
C LYS A 57 -5.53 3.52 -10.19
N SER A 58 -4.64 2.53 -10.15
CA SER A 58 -3.66 2.39 -9.06
C SER A 58 -2.70 3.57 -9.04
N LEU A 59 -2.15 3.95 -10.21
CA LEU A 59 -1.25 5.10 -10.35
C LEU A 59 -1.95 6.41 -9.93
N GLN A 60 -3.19 6.62 -10.35
CA GLN A 60 -3.98 7.79 -9.94
C GLN A 60 -4.22 7.82 -8.41
N TYR A 61 -4.58 6.67 -7.82
CA TYR A 61 -4.80 6.55 -6.39
C TYR A 61 -3.54 6.89 -5.60
N VAL A 62 -2.40 6.25 -5.93
CA VAL A 62 -1.16 6.47 -5.18
C VAL A 62 -0.60 7.87 -5.40
N LYS A 63 -0.74 8.47 -6.60
CA LYS A 63 -0.39 9.89 -6.81
C LYS A 63 -1.21 10.84 -5.93
N ARG A 64 -2.48 10.51 -5.68
CA ARG A 64 -3.37 11.31 -4.84
C ARG A 64 -3.08 11.15 -3.34
N PHE A 65 -2.72 9.95 -2.90
CA PHE A 65 -2.61 9.60 -1.48
C PHE A 65 -1.18 9.33 -0.99
N SER A 66 -0.17 9.49 -1.83
CA SER A 66 1.24 9.47 -1.45
C SER A 66 1.58 10.74 -0.66
N ARG A 67 1.44 10.67 0.67
CA ARG A 67 1.72 11.78 1.59
C ARG A 67 3.20 11.91 1.94
N TYR A 68 3.94 10.80 1.95
CA TYR A 68 5.35 10.76 2.29
C TYR A 68 6.22 10.61 1.05
N LYS A 69 7.28 11.40 0.91
CA LYS A 69 8.30 11.23 -0.14
C LYS A 69 9.60 10.61 0.37
N ASN A 70 9.68 10.33 1.67
CA ASN A 70 10.86 9.78 2.33
C ASN A 70 10.60 8.33 2.79
N PRO A 71 11.35 7.32 2.30
CA PRO A 71 11.07 5.89 2.49
C PRO A 71 11.45 5.28 3.85
N ASP A 72 11.98 6.04 4.82
CA ASP A 72 12.55 5.47 6.07
C ASP A 72 11.53 5.06 7.17
N ALA A 73 10.36 4.55 6.80
CA ALA A 73 9.24 4.27 7.71
C ALA A 73 8.87 2.77 7.76
N VAL A 74 9.13 2.11 8.90
CA VAL A 74 9.18 0.63 9.05
C VAL A 74 7.81 -0.04 9.18
N ARG A 75 7.47 -0.91 8.21
CA ARG A 75 6.51 -2.05 8.21
C ARG A 75 5.14 -1.92 8.93
N GLN A 76 5.05 -1.82 10.26
CA GLN A 76 3.78 -1.48 10.93
C GLN A 76 3.38 -0.01 10.71
N LEU A 77 4.38 0.82 10.37
CA LEU A 77 4.18 2.17 9.88
C LEU A 77 3.57 2.23 8.48
N CYS A 78 3.38 1.13 7.76
CA CYS A 78 2.77 1.23 6.42
C CYS A 78 1.31 1.69 6.52
N VAL A 79 0.51 1.09 7.40
CA VAL A 79 -0.88 1.50 7.60
C VAL A 79 -0.92 2.88 8.27
N LEU A 80 -0.16 3.08 9.34
CA LEU A 80 -0.10 4.38 10.03
C LEU A 80 0.44 5.51 9.13
N GLY A 81 1.43 5.23 8.28
CA GLY A 81 1.98 6.16 7.30
C GLY A 81 1.05 6.39 6.12
N ASN A 82 0.19 5.45 5.76
CA ASN A 82 -0.83 5.74 4.75
C ASN A 82 -1.99 6.57 5.35
N LEU A 83 -2.38 6.30 6.60
CA LEU A 83 -3.51 6.95 7.27
C LEU A 83 -3.15 8.32 7.87
N CYS A 84 -1.93 8.48 8.35
CA CYS A 84 -1.42 9.68 9.03
C CYS A 84 -2.32 10.16 10.18
N PRO A 85 -2.57 9.33 11.22
CA PRO A 85 -3.34 9.79 12.38
C PRO A 85 -2.61 10.93 13.10
N GLU A 86 -3.36 11.89 13.63
CA GLU A 86 -2.85 13.07 14.33
C GLU A 86 -2.66 12.82 15.82
N THR A 87 -3.39 11.85 16.39
CA THR A 87 -3.32 11.49 17.81
C THR A 87 -3.08 10.00 18.03
N VAL A 88 -2.61 9.66 19.23
CA VAL A 88 -2.39 8.26 19.64
C VAL A 88 -3.73 7.52 19.69
N GLU A 89 -4.79 8.19 20.15
CA GLU A 89 -6.14 7.63 20.23
C GLU A 89 -6.68 7.30 18.84
N GLU A 90 -6.46 8.18 17.86
CA GLU A 90 -6.83 7.94 16.46
C GLU A 90 -6.04 6.76 15.87
N ALA A 91 -4.72 6.71 16.12
CA ALA A 91 -3.88 5.61 15.68
C ALA A 91 -4.35 4.26 16.22
N ILE A 92 -4.69 4.19 17.51
CA ILE A 92 -5.21 2.98 18.17
C ILE A 92 -6.61 2.63 17.64
N ALA A 93 -7.48 3.62 17.42
CA ALA A 93 -8.82 3.40 16.89
C ALA A 93 -8.79 2.85 15.46
N MET A 94 -7.87 3.34 14.62
CA MET A 94 -7.72 2.91 13.23
C MET A 94 -6.95 1.59 13.09
N VAL A 95 -5.95 1.35 13.96
CA VAL A 95 -5.11 0.15 13.92
C VAL A 95 -5.07 -0.49 15.32
N PRO A 96 -6.14 -1.20 15.74
CA PRO A 96 -6.25 -1.72 17.11
C PRO A 96 -5.10 -2.65 17.53
N SER A 97 -4.51 -3.36 16.57
CA SER A 97 -3.39 -4.29 16.79
C SER A 97 -2.08 -3.63 17.25
N ILE A 98 -1.93 -2.30 17.16
CA ILE A 98 -0.73 -1.62 17.67
C ILE A 98 -0.75 -1.44 19.19
N LYS A 99 -1.92 -1.58 19.82
CA LYS A 99 -2.04 -1.47 21.27
C LYS A 99 -1.41 -2.70 21.89
N LEU A 100 -0.20 -2.53 22.44
CA LEU A 100 0.44 -3.52 23.31
C LEU A 100 -0.34 -3.53 24.63
N GLU A 101 -0.86 -4.70 25.01
CA GLU A 101 -1.28 -4.95 26.41
C GLU A 101 -0.06 -5.09 27.32
#